data_AF-A0A936GTM5-F1
#
_entry.id   AF-A0A936GTM5-F1
#
_cell.length_a   1.000
_cell.length_b   1.000
_cell.length_c   1.000
_cell.angle_alpha   90.00
_cell.angle_beta   90.00
_cell.angle_gamma   90.00
#
_symmetry.space_group_name_H-M   'P 1'
#
loop_
_entity.id
_entity.type
_entity.pdbx_description
1 polymer ?
#
loop_
_entity_poly.entity_id
_entity_poly.type
_entity_poly.pdbx_seq_one_letter_code
_entity_poly.pdbx_strand_id
1 'polypeptide(L)'
;MKKYRLQKLVVLTGLLLIMMVLVLPDLGAQCPMCKMSAESNLKNGGTEGRSLNAGILYMLALPYLLVGFLGYVWWKKRKKDEAASPQ
;
A
#
# COMPACT_ATOMS: atom_id res chain seq x y z
N MET A 1 5.80 -4.23 39.20
CA MET A 1 6.22 -5.30 38.24
C MET A 1 5.52 -5.21 36.88
N LYS A 2 4.18 -5.27 36.80
CA LYS A 2 3.41 -5.28 35.52
C LYS A 2 3.56 -3.99 34.68
N LYS A 3 3.53 -2.80 35.31
CA LYS A 3 3.76 -1.49 34.66
C LYS A 3 5.14 -1.40 34.00
N TYR A 4 6.21 -1.82 34.69
CA TYR A 4 7.57 -1.83 34.14
C TYR A 4 7.74 -2.82 32.97
N ARG A 5 7.03 -3.96 32.98
CA ARG A 5 7.02 -4.89 31.84
C ARG A 5 6.29 -4.31 30.64
N LEU A 6 5.14 -3.66 30.85
CA LEU A 6 4.38 -3.01 29.78
C LEU A 6 5.13 -1.80 29.20
N GLN A 7 5.74 -0.97 30.06
CA GLN A 7 6.53 0.19 29.64
C GLN A 7 7.78 -0.24 28.86
N LYS A 8 8.46 -1.31 29.29
CA LYS A 8 9.58 -1.89 28.52
C LYS A 8 9.11 -2.44 27.17
N LEU A 9 7.97 -3.14 27.11
CA LEU A 9 7.40 -3.65 25.87
C LEU A 9 7.07 -2.54 24.88
N VAL A 10 6.42 -1.46 25.33
CA VAL A 10 6.08 -0.29 24.49
C VAL A 10 7.33 0.41 23.95
N VAL A 11 8.37 0.55 24.78
CA VAL A 11 9.64 1.15 24.34
C VAL A 11 10.35 0.23 23.35
N LEU A 12 10.34 -1.08 23.57
CA LEU A 12 10.96 -2.06 22.68
C LEU A 12 10.27 -2.12 21.32
N THR A 13 8.92 -2.14 21.30
CA THR A 13 8.16 -2.11 20.04
C THR A 13 8.33 -0.78 19.32
N GLY A 14 8.36 0.34 20.06
CA GLY A 14 8.64 1.66 19.48
C GLY A 14 10.02 1.74 18.84
N LEU A 15 11.07 1.25 19.50
CA LEU A 15 12.42 1.17 18.95
C LEU A 15 12.51 0.27 17.70
N LEU A 16 11.81 -0.87 17.72
CA LEU A 16 11.73 -1.78 16.57
C LEU A 16 11.08 -1.12 15.35
N LEU A 17 10.00 -0.36 15.55
CA LEU A 17 9.33 0.38 14.49
C LEU A 17 10.21 1.48 13.91
N ILE A 18 10.91 2.23 14.76
CA ILE A 18 11.87 3.26 14.32
C ILE A 18 12.99 2.64 13.51
N MET A 19 13.56 1.53 13.99
CA MET A 19 14.61 0.81 13.26
C MET A 19 14.11 0.33 11.89
N MET A 20 12.90 -0.22 11.80
CA MET A 20 12.32 -0.68 10.53
C MET A 20 12.20 0.45 9.49
N VAL A 21 11.86 1.67 9.92
CA VAL A 21 11.80 2.84 9.03
C VAL A 21 13.18 3.28 8.56
N LEU A 22 14.21 3.19 9.41
CA LEU A 22 15.57 3.59 9.07
C LEU A 22 16.25 2.66 8.05
N VAL A 23 15.77 1.43 7.88
CA VAL A 23 16.31 0.46 6.90
C VAL A 23 15.36 0.26 5.71
N LEU A 24 14.42 1.17 5.47
CA LEU A 24 13.61 1.14 4.25
C LEU A 24 14.55 1.31 3.04
N PRO A 25 14.65 0.32 2.13
CA PRO A 25 15.40 0.48 0.90
C PRO A 25 14.75 1.54 0.02
N ASP A 26 15.55 2.14 -0.85
CA ASP A 26 15.08 3.01 -1.93
C ASP A 26 13.91 2.32 -2.68
N LEU A 27 12.90 3.09 -3.08
CA LEU A 27 11.59 2.62 -3.60
C LEU A 27 11.69 1.89 -4.97
N GLY A 28 12.83 1.32 -5.32
CA GLY A 28 13.03 0.42 -6.45
C GLY A 28 12.24 -0.88 -6.33
N ALA A 29 12.14 -1.62 -7.43
CA ALA A 29 11.37 -2.85 -7.49
C ALA A 29 11.79 -3.86 -6.41
N GLN A 30 10.87 -4.18 -5.51
CA GLN A 30 11.07 -5.09 -4.37
C GLN A 30 11.09 -6.57 -4.77
N CYS A 31 10.86 -6.89 -6.05
CA CYS A 31 10.96 -8.24 -6.60
C CYS A 31 12.23 -8.36 -7.48
N PRO A 32 13.15 -9.29 -7.16
CA PRO A 32 14.41 -9.44 -7.91
C PRO A 32 14.20 -9.79 -9.38
N MET A 33 13.10 -10.47 -9.71
CA MET A 33 12.73 -10.80 -11.10
C MET A 33 12.29 -9.56 -11.89
N CYS A 34 11.47 -8.70 -11.29
CA CYS A 34 11.01 -7.46 -11.91
C CYS A 34 12.17 -6.47 -12.09
N LYS A 35 13.07 -6.40 -11.11
CA LYS A 35 14.29 -5.56 -11.18
C LYS A 35 15.22 -6.01 -12.31
N MET A 36 15.52 -7.30 -12.40
CA MET A 36 16.40 -7.85 -13.43
C MET A 36 15.85 -7.64 -14.85
N SER A 37 14.54 -7.82 -15.05
CA SER A 37 13.89 -7.60 -16.36
C SER A 37 13.89 -6.12 -16.77
N ALA A 38 13.64 -5.21 -15.81
CA ALA A 38 13.70 -3.77 -16.04
C ALA A 38 15.13 -3.28 -16.35
N GLU A 39 16.13 -3.73 -15.59
CA GLU A 39 17.53 -3.39 -15.83
C GLU A 39 18.06 -3.95 -17.16
N SER A 40 17.65 -5.17 -17.52
CA SER A 40 18.03 -5.79 -18.81
C SER A 40 17.41 -5.07 -19.99
N ASN A 41 16.16 -4.59 -19.86
CA ASN A 41 15.51 -3.75 -20.87
C ASN A 41 16.26 -2.43 -21.06
N LEU A 42 16.62 -1.74 -19.97
CA LEU A 42 17.38 -0.48 -20.06
C LEU A 42 18.77 -0.67 -20.69
N LYS A 43 19.48 -1.75 -20.33
CA LYS A 43 20.80 -2.06 -20.88
C LYS A 43 20.76 -2.33 -22.39
N ASN A 44 19.65 -2.87 -22.89
CA ASN A 44 19.44 -3.13 -24.30
C ASN A 44 18.80 -1.95 -25.05
N GLY A 45 18.75 -0.76 -24.46
CA GLY A 45 18.24 0.47 -25.09
C GLY A 45 16.72 0.67 -24.97
N GLY A 46 16.01 -0.20 -24.26
CA GLY A 46 14.57 -0.08 -24.00
C GLY A 46 14.24 0.94 -22.89
N THR A 47 13.06 1.54 -22.97
CA THR A 47 12.58 2.55 -22.00
C THR A 47 11.68 1.97 -20.91
N GLU A 48 11.20 0.75 -21.08
CA GLU A 48 10.15 0.10 -20.28
C GLU A 48 10.53 -0.14 -18.80
N GLY A 49 11.82 -0.19 -18.47
CA GLY A 49 12.26 -0.37 -17.09
C GLY A 49 12.17 0.90 -16.23
N ARG A 50 11.94 2.09 -16.82
CA ARG A 50 11.80 3.35 -16.06
C ARG A 50 10.42 3.53 -15.41
N SER A 51 9.38 2.84 -15.92
CA SER A 51 7.98 3.00 -15.47
C SER A 51 7.44 1.81 -14.67
N LEU A 52 8.24 0.77 -14.41
CA LEU A 52 7.76 -0.48 -13.79
C LEU A 52 7.15 -0.27 -12.40
N ASN A 53 7.74 0.62 -11.59
CA ASN A 53 7.24 0.95 -10.25
C ASN A 53 5.86 1.64 -10.28
N ALA A 54 5.63 2.48 -11.29
CA ALA A 54 4.32 3.10 -11.50
C ALA A 54 3.26 2.04 -11.87
N GLY A 55 3.65 1.03 -12.66
CA GLY A 55 2.79 -0.11 -12.99
C GLY A 55 2.39 -0.94 -11.76
N ILE A 56 3.32 -1.23 -10.85
CA ILE A 56 3.03 -1.97 -9.61
C ILE A 56 2.11 -1.16 -8.69
N LEU A 57 2.38 0.13 -8.50
CA LEU A 57 1.52 1.01 -7.71
C LEU A 57 0.11 1.12 -8.31
N TYR A 58 0.00 1.23 -9.63
CA TYR A 58 -1.29 1.25 -10.32
C TYR A 58 -2.07 -0.05 -10.10
N MET A 59 -1.44 -1.20 -10.29
CA MET A 59 -2.06 -2.52 -10.11
C MET A 59 -2.47 -2.79 -8.66
N LEU A 60 -1.70 -2.29 -7.69
CA LEU A 60 -2.06 -2.37 -6.27
C LEU A 60 -3.18 -1.39 -5.92
N ALA A 61 -3.16 -0.15 -6.39
CA ALA A 61 -4.13 0.87 -6.03
C ALA A 61 -5.52 0.62 -6.64
N LEU A 62 -5.56 0.14 -7.89
CA LEU A 62 -6.80 -0.04 -8.65
C LEU A 62 -7.86 -0.90 -7.94
N PRO A 63 -7.57 -2.10 -7.38
CA PRO A 63 -8.59 -2.90 -6.70
C PRO A 63 -9.15 -2.20 -5.46
N TYR A 64 -8.32 -1.51 -4.67
CA TYR A 64 -8.80 -0.80 -3.47
C TYR A 64 -9.68 0.39 -3.83
N LEU A 65 -9.30 1.15 -4.86
CA LEU A 65 -10.09 2.29 -5.35
C LEU A 65 -11.44 1.82 -5.91
N LEU A 66 -11.44 0.71 -6.65
CA LEU A 66 -12.66 0.15 -7.25
C LEU A 66 -13.63 -0.34 -6.16
N VAL A 67 -13.14 -1.09 -5.17
CA VAL A 67 -13.95 -1.55 -4.03
C VAL A 67 -14.48 -0.36 -3.22
N GLY A 68 -13.63 0.63 -2.93
CA GLY A 68 -14.03 1.83 -2.20
C GLY A 68 -15.10 2.64 -2.94
N PHE A 69 -14.95 2.80 -4.25
CA PHE A 69 -15.91 3.49 -5.10
C PHE A 69 -17.26 2.77 -5.14
N LEU A 70 -17.26 1.46 -5.38
CA LEU A 70 -18.49 0.66 -5.39
C LEU A 70 -19.19 0.68 -4.03
N GLY A 71 -18.43 0.55 -2.93
CA GLY A 71 -18.95 0.65 -1.57
C GLY A 71 -19.58 2.01 -1.28
N TYR A 72 -18.94 3.10 -1.70
CA TYR A 72 -19.49 4.45 -1.56
C TYR A 72 -20.79 4.65 -2.35
N VAL A 73 -20.83 4.19 -3.61
CA VAL A 73 -22.04 4.27 -4.45
C VAL A 73 -23.19 3.47 -3.85
N TRP A 74 -22.92 2.26 -3.35
CA TRP A 74 -23.92 1.41 -2.69
C TRP A 74 -24.47 2.06 -1.43
N TRP A 75 -23.61 2.58 -0.55
CA TRP A 75 -24.02 3.27 0.67
C TRP A 75 -24.87 4.51 0.39
N LYS A 76 -24.48 5.30 -0.62
CA LYS A 76 -25.23 6.50 -1.04
C LYS A 76 -26.61 6.16 -1.59
N LYS A 77 -26.75 5.04 -2.33
CA LYS A 77 -28.05 4.56 -2.81
C LYS A 77 -28.94 4.13 -1.65
N ARG A 78 -28.43 3.29 -0.74
CA ARG A 78 -29.17 2.84 0.45
C ARG A 78 -29.70 3.99 1.30
N LYS A 79 -28.90 5.04 1.53
CA LYS A 79 -29.37 6.25 2.27
C LYS A 79 -30.49 7.02 1.56
N LYS A 80 -30.50 7.04 0.22
CA LYS A 80 -31.59 7.68 -0.53
C LYS A 80 -32.86 6.84 -0.46
N ASP A 81 -32.74 5.52 -0.53
CA ASP A 81 -33.87 4.60 -0.44
C ASP A 81 -34.50 4.65 0.97
N GLU A 82 -33.69 4.72 2.03
CA GLU A 82 -34.15 4.91 3.42
C GLU A 82 -34.78 6.29 3.67
N ALA A 83 -34.29 7.34 3.00
CA ALA A 83 -34.90 8.68 3.08
C ALA A 83 -36.16 8.84 2.21
N ALA A 84 -36.37 7.95 1.23
CA ALA A 84 -37.49 7.99 0.30
C ALA A 84 -38.63 7.03 0.65
N SER A 85 -38.49 6.20 1.69
CA SER A 85 -39.63 5.48 2.27
C SER A 85 -40.39 6.41 3.23
N PRO A 86 -41.61 6.87 2.89
CA PRO A 86 -42.50 7.40 3.90
C PRO A 86 -42.94 6.22 4.77
N GLN A 87 -42.75 6.33 6.08
CA GLN A 87 -43.56 5.55 7.02
C GLN A 87 -45.03 5.95 6.86
#